data_AF-U1ZPY7-F1
#
_entry.id   AF-U1ZPY7-F1
#
_cell.length_a   1.000
_cell.length_b   1.000
_cell.length_c   1.000
_cell.angle_alpha   90.00
_cell.angle_beta   90.00
_cell.angle_gamma   90.00
#
_symmetry.space_group_name_H-M   'P 1'
#
loop_
_entity.id
_entity.type
_entity.pdbx_description
1 polymer ?
#
loop_
_entity_poly.entity_id
_entity_poly.type
_entity_poly.pdbx_seq_one_letter_code
_entity_poly.pdbx_strand_id
1 'polypeptide(L)'
;MEARDGLLKEQLPLHRLLYFILFFPTISSGPIDRYRRFVKDEQKAWTKEEYADLLYTGIHKIFIGFLYKFIIGYAINTYFIMNLPAITHNKILGNLLYMYGYSMYLFFDFAGYTMFAVGVSYIMGIKSPENFNKPFISKNIKDFWNRWHMSLSFWFRDYVF
;
A
#
# COMPACT_ATOMS: atom_id res chain seq x y z
N MET A 1 -17.31 4.45 -13.43
CA MET A 1 -17.13 3.39 -14.44
C MET A 1 -17.98 2.19 -14.12
N GLU A 2 -17.87 1.57 -12.93
CA GLU A 2 -18.71 0.40 -12.58
C GLU A 2 -20.23 0.62 -12.73
N ALA A 3 -20.75 1.80 -12.40
CA ALA A 3 -22.15 2.17 -12.65
C ALA A 3 -22.47 2.27 -14.16
N ARG A 4 -21.59 2.90 -14.93
CA ARG A 4 -21.70 3.06 -16.39
C ARG A 4 -21.68 1.71 -17.09
N ASP A 5 -20.84 0.80 -16.62
CA ASP A 5 -20.63 -0.52 -17.21
C ASP A 5 -21.71 -1.54 -16.73
N GLY A 6 -22.73 -1.10 -15.99
CA GLY A 6 -23.85 -1.93 -15.53
C GLY A 6 -23.47 -2.99 -14.50
N LEU A 7 -22.30 -2.88 -13.88
CA LEU A 7 -21.78 -3.86 -12.91
C LEU A 7 -22.40 -3.72 -11.52
N LEU A 8 -23.05 -2.59 -11.26
CA LEU A 8 -23.75 -2.30 -10.01
C LEU A 8 -25.23 -2.58 -10.22
N LYS A 9 -25.70 -3.73 -9.72
CA LYS A 9 -27.07 -4.24 -9.94
C LYS A 9 -28.11 -3.66 -8.97
N GLU A 10 -27.66 -3.11 -7.84
CA GLU A 10 -28.53 -2.59 -6.77
C GLU A 10 -28.36 -1.08 -6.62
N GLN A 11 -29.39 -0.41 -6.09
CA GLN A 11 -29.26 0.98 -5.64
C GLN A 11 -28.12 1.05 -4.62
N LEU A 12 -27.14 1.92 -4.87
CA LEU A 12 -26.02 2.17 -3.97
C LEU A 12 -26.54 2.85 -2.71
N PRO A 13 -26.61 2.18 -1.55
CA PRO A 13 -27.07 2.85 -0.36
C PRO A 13 -25.99 3.86 0.06
N LEU A 14 -26.42 5.11 0.31
CA LEU A 14 -25.52 6.23 0.57
C LEU A 14 -24.53 5.93 1.71
N HIS A 15 -24.97 5.25 2.76
CA HIS A 15 -24.12 4.90 3.90
C HIS A 15 -22.94 3.98 3.50
N ARG A 16 -23.14 2.99 2.63
CA ARG A 16 -22.04 2.12 2.17
C ARG A 16 -21.11 2.85 1.23
N LEU A 17 -21.64 3.71 0.38
CA LEU A 17 -20.82 4.53 -0.50
C LEU A 17 -19.91 5.46 0.31
N LEU A 18 -20.47 6.13 1.32
CA LEU A 18 -19.71 6.98 2.24
C LEU A 18 -18.69 6.15 3.03
N TYR A 19 -19.05 4.95 3.49
CA TYR A 19 -18.11 4.09 4.20
C TYR A 19 -16.93 3.66 3.32
N PHE A 20 -17.19 3.30 2.05
CA PHE A 20 -16.15 2.99 1.08
C PHE A 20 -15.22 4.18 0.79
N ILE A 21 -15.78 5.37 0.53
CA ILE A 21 -15.00 6.57 0.20
C ILE A 21 -14.19 7.05 1.41
N LEU A 22 -14.80 7.01 2.60
CA LEU A 22 -14.22 7.54 3.84
C LEU A 22 -13.57 6.45 4.71
N PHE A 23 -13.24 5.30 4.12
CA PHE A 23 -12.67 4.19 4.87
C PHE A 23 -11.35 4.62 5.53
N PHE A 24 -11.40 4.81 6.85
CA PHE A 24 -10.35 5.49 7.63
C PHE A 24 -8.94 4.90 7.41
N PRO A 25 -8.73 3.58 7.37
CA PRO A 25 -7.38 3.03 7.19
C PRO A 25 -6.72 3.45 5.87
N THR A 26 -7.50 3.72 4.82
CA THR A 26 -6.97 3.99 3.49
C THR A 26 -7.17 5.42 2.99
N ILE A 27 -7.85 6.30 3.74
CA ILE A 27 -8.27 7.63 3.27
C ILE A 27 -7.12 8.57 2.87
N SER A 28 -5.99 8.53 3.59
CA SER A 28 -4.89 9.46 3.32
C SER A 28 -4.03 9.00 2.13
N SER A 29 -3.46 7.80 2.21
CA SER A 29 -2.57 7.28 1.14
C SER A 29 -2.59 5.75 1.07
N GLY A 30 -3.69 5.11 1.51
CA GLY A 30 -3.78 3.66 1.53
C GLY A 30 -3.99 3.04 0.15
N PRO A 31 -4.06 1.71 0.08
CA PRO A 31 -4.34 1.01 -1.17
C PRO A 31 -5.66 1.46 -1.80
N ILE A 32 -5.65 1.67 -3.11
CA ILE A 32 -6.85 2.00 -3.88
C ILE A 32 -7.76 0.78 -3.97
N ASP A 33 -9.03 1.01 -3.65
CA ASP A 33 -10.04 -0.02 -3.54
C ASP A 33 -11.07 0.09 -4.69
N ARG A 34 -11.84 -0.97 -4.91
CA ARG A 34 -13.00 -1.02 -5.81
C ARG A 34 -14.23 -1.34 -4.99
N TYR A 35 -15.28 -0.55 -5.19
CA TYR A 35 -16.50 -0.60 -4.39
C TYR A 35 -17.05 -2.02 -4.23
N ARG A 36 -17.19 -2.77 -5.33
CA ARG A 36 -17.71 -4.15 -5.31
C ARG A 36 -16.90 -5.11 -4.44
N ARG A 37 -15.57 -4.95 -4.41
CA ARG A 37 -14.72 -5.82 -3.58
C ARG A 37 -14.78 -5.41 -2.11
N PHE A 38 -14.74 -4.12 -1.83
CA PHE A 38 -14.90 -3.59 -0.48
C PHE A 38 -16.22 -4.07 0.16
N VAL A 39 -17.35 -3.91 -0.54
CA VAL A 39 -18.67 -4.33 -0.04
C VAL A 39 -18.75 -5.83 0.18
N LYS A 40 -18.05 -6.64 -0.63
CA LYS A 40 -17.98 -8.09 -0.42
C LYS A 40 -17.33 -8.45 0.92
N ASP A 41 -16.28 -7.74 1.30
CA ASP A 41 -15.62 -7.94 2.61
C ASP A 41 -16.46 -7.35 3.75
N GLU A 42 -17.09 -6.19 3.54
CA GLU A 42 -17.98 -5.55 4.53
C GLU A 42 -19.17 -6.42 4.90
N GLN A 43 -19.75 -7.12 3.92
CA GLN A 43 -20.88 -8.03 4.13
C GLN A 43 -20.45 -9.42 4.61
N LYS A 44 -19.15 -9.71 4.63
CA LYS A 44 -18.68 -11.04 5.03
C LYS A 44 -18.78 -11.21 6.54
N ALA A 45 -19.62 -12.14 6.97
CA ALA A 45 -19.62 -12.64 8.34
C ALA A 45 -18.44 -13.61 8.54
N TRP A 46 -17.31 -13.09 9.01
CA TRP A 46 -16.12 -13.88 9.31
C TRP A 46 -16.39 -14.88 10.43
N THR A 47 -15.95 -16.13 10.28
CA THR A 47 -15.93 -17.06 11.42
C THR A 47 -14.89 -16.62 12.44
N LYS A 48 -14.95 -17.16 13.66
CA LYS A 48 -13.97 -16.87 14.72
C LYS A 48 -12.55 -17.18 14.26
N GLU A 49 -12.37 -18.31 13.57
CA GLU A 49 -11.07 -18.78 13.07
C GLU A 49 -10.56 -17.89 11.93
N GLU A 50 -11.43 -17.53 10.98
CA GLU A 50 -11.04 -16.64 9.88
C GLU A 50 -10.69 -15.22 10.39
N TYR A 51 -11.45 -14.70 11.34
CA TYR A 51 -11.17 -13.40 11.94
C TYR A 51 -9.89 -13.42 12.78
N ALA A 52 -9.60 -14.52 13.46
CA ALA A 52 -8.32 -14.67 14.19
C ALA A 52 -7.11 -14.60 13.25
N ASP A 53 -7.20 -15.20 12.05
CA ASP A 53 -6.16 -15.10 11.02
C ASP A 53 -6.01 -13.66 10.48
N LEU A 54 -7.13 -12.97 10.24
CA LEU A 54 -7.13 -11.56 9.86
C LEU A 54 -6.48 -10.68 10.92
N LEU A 55 -6.85 -10.88 12.18
CA LEU A 55 -6.31 -10.14 13.32
C LEU A 55 -4.80 -10.37 13.44
N TYR A 56 -4.36 -11.62 13.38
CA TYR A 56 -2.94 -11.98 13.44
C TYR A 56 -2.16 -11.35 12.29
N THR A 57 -2.67 -11.49 11.06
CA THR A 57 -2.05 -10.92 9.86
C THR A 57 -2.01 -9.39 9.93
N GLY A 58 -3.08 -8.76 10.41
CA GLY A 58 -3.17 -7.32 10.56
C GLY A 58 -2.15 -6.77 11.55
N ILE A 59 -2.03 -7.40 12.72
CA ILE A 59 -1.01 -7.07 13.72
C ILE A 59 0.39 -7.29 13.17
N HIS A 60 0.64 -8.42 12.51
CA HIS A 60 1.94 -8.71 11.90
C HIS A 60 2.35 -7.62 10.90
N LYS A 61 1.42 -7.18 10.04
CA LYS A 61 1.65 -6.07 9.10
C LYS A 61 2.01 -4.77 9.81
N ILE A 62 1.36 -4.45 10.92
CA ILE A 62 1.70 -3.27 11.71
C ILE A 62 3.17 -3.37 12.19
N PHE A 63 3.60 -4.50 12.75
CA PHE A 63 4.99 -4.68 13.17
C PHE A 63 6.00 -4.56 12.01
N ILE A 64 5.69 -5.12 10.84
CA ILE A 64 6.51 -4.94 9.64
C ILE A 64 6.53 -3.47 9.20
N GLY A 65 5.39 -2.77 9.29
CA GLY A 65 5.28 -1.34 9.03
C GLY A 65 6.19 -0.52 9.94
N PHE A 66 6.26 -0.86 11.22
CA PHE A 66 7.18 -0.23 12.18
C PHE A 66 8.65 -0.42 11.77
N LEU A 67 9.04 -1.65 11.45
CA LEU A 67 10.38 -1.96 10.98
C LEU A 67 10.71 -1.17 9.70
N TYR A 68 9.80 -1.13 8.74
CA TYR A 68 10.05 -0.48 7.46
C TYR A 68 10.12 1.04 7.59
N LYS A 69 9.13 1.67 8.21
CA LYS A 69 9.04 3.14 8.23
C LYS A 69 9.97 3.75 9.27
N PHE A 70 9.90 3.29 10.52
CA PHE A 70 10.53 3.96 11.65
C PHE A 70 11.94 3.46 11.97
N ILE A 71 12.35 2.30 11.44
CA ILE A 71 13.70 1.80 11.61
C ILE A 71 14.47 1.94 10.29
N ILE A 72 14.08 1.20 9.25
CA ILE A 72 14.86 1.15 7.99
C ILE A 72 14.76 2.48 7.22
N GLY A 73 13.54 2.94 6.94
CA GLY A 73 13.29 4.19 6.22
C GLY A 73 13.90 5.39 6.94
N TYR A 74 13.68 5.48 8.26
CA TYR A 74 14.33 6.49 9.11
C TYR A 74 15.85 6.42 9.02
N ALA A 75 16.46 5.24 9.14
CA ALA A 75 17.92 5.10 9.11
C ALA A 75 18.50 5.52 7.74
N ILE A 76 17.87 5.12 6.64
CA ILE A 76 18.30 5.52 5.29
C ILE A 76 18.22 7.05 5.14
N ASN A 77 17.11 7.65 5.55
CA ASN A 77 16.94 9.09 5.42
C ASN A 77 17.94 9.87 6.28
N THR A 78 17.98 9.58 7.58
CA THR A 78 18.73 10.35 8.57
C THR A 78 20.22 10.09 8.48
N TYR A 79 20.65 8.83 8.37
CA TYR A 79 22.07 8.50 8.43
C TYR A 79 22.74 8.46 7.06
N PHE A 80 22.00 8.19 5.98
CA PHE A 80 22.58 8.08 4.64
C PHE A 80 22.25 9.29 3.76
N ILE A 81 20.97 9.57 3.48
CA ILE A 81 20.57 10.63 2.53
C ILE A 81 20.95 12.02 3.04
N MET A 82 20.59 12.36 4.28
CA MET A 82 20.87 13.69 4.85
C MET A 82 22.37 13.95 5.05
N ASN A 83 23.15 12.91 5.32
CA ASN A 83 24.61 13.02 5.51
C ASN A 83 25.40 12.93 4.20
N LEU A 84 24.73 12.66 3.07
CA LEU A 84 25.40 12.44 1.79
C LEU A 84 26.34 13.58 1.36
N PRO A 85 25.99 14.87 1.55
CA PRO A 85 26.91 15.98 1.24
C PRO A 85 28.21 15.99 2.06
N ALA A 86 28.19 15.39 3.27
CA ALA A 86 29.38 15.23 4.10
C ALA A 86 30.19 13.99 3.72
N ILE A 87 29.58 12.98 3.08
CA ILE A 87 30.23 11.74 2.66
C ILE A 87 31.02 11.94 1.36
N THR A 88 30.53 12.76 0.43
CA THR A 88 31.21 12.98 -0.85
C THR A 88 30.97 14.37 -1.42
N HIS A 89 32.05 14.98 -1.92
CA HIS A 89 32.00 16.23 -2.69
C HIS A 89 31.95 15.98 -4.21
N ASN A 90 32.07 14.73 -4.65
CA ASN A 90 31.96 14.39 -6.06
C ASN A 90 30.47 14.37 -6.45
N LYS A 91 30.05 15.32 -7.29
CA LYS A 91 28.64 15.47 -7.70
C LYS A 91 28.08 14.24 -8.40
N ILE A 92 28.86 13.56 -9.24
CA ILE A 92 28.39 12.38 -9.97
C ILE A 92 28.15 11.23 -9.00
N LEU A 93 29.12 10.97 -8.13
CA LEU A 93 29.00 9.92 -7.12
C LEU A 93 27.87 10.23 -6.12
N GLY A 94 27.77 11.48 -5.65
CA GLY A 94 26.69 11.93 -4.77
C GLY A 94 25.32 11.73 -5.39
N ASN A 95 25.12 12.11 -6.66
CA ASN A 95 23.85 11.89 -7.35
C ASN A 95 23.50 10.39 -7.50
N LEU A 96 24.49 9.54 -7.80
CA LEU A 96 24.27 8.09 -7.90
C LEU A 96 23.88 7.49 -6.54
N LEU A 97 24.59 7.84 -5.47
CA LEU A 97 24.26 7.38 -4.12
C LEU A 97 22.89 7.88 -3.67
N TYR A 98 22.56 9.14 -3.98
CA TYR A 98 21.24 9.71 -3.71
C TYR A 98 20.14 8.95 -4.45
N MET A 99 20.34 8.62 -5.73
CA MET A 99 19.37 7.86 -6.53
C MET A 99 19.02 6.53 -5.87
N TYR A 100 20.02 5.73 -5.46
CA TYR A 100 19.78 4.45 -4.78
C TYR A 100 19.22 4.63 -3.36
N GLY A 101 19.78 5.56 -2.58
CA GLY A 101 19.34 5.85 -1.22
C GLY A 101 17.89 6.30 -1.17
N TYR A 102 17.53 7.27 -2.00
CA TYR A 102 16.16 7.78 -2.11
C TYR A 102 15.20 6.72 -2.63
N SER A 103 15.61 5.88 -3.60
CA SER A 103 14.75 4.78 -4.08
C SER A 103 14.40 3.79 -2.97
N MET A 104 15.38 3.44 -2.12
CA MET A 104 15.15 2.55 -0.98
C MET A 104 14.35 3.24 0.13
N TYR A 105 14.66 4.50 0.44
CA TYR A 105 13.87 5.30 1.39
C TYR A 105 12.40 5.38 0.96
N LEU A 106 12.14 5.75 -0.30
CA LEU A 106 10.79 5.83 -0.87
C LEU A 106 10.06 4.49 -0.74
N PHE A 107 10.73 3.38 -1.05
CA PHE A 107 10.15 2.05 -0.86
C PHE A 107 9.80 1.77 0.59
N PHE A 108 10.75 1.91 1.53
CA PHE A 108 10.52 1.53 2.93
C PHE A 108 9.54 2.48 3.64
N ASP A 109 9.57 3.77 3.34
CA ASP A 109 8.63 4.73 3.90
C ASP A 109 7.19 4.44 3.45
N PHE A 110 7.01 4.23 2.14
CA PHE A 110 5.69 4.03 1.57
C PHE A 110 5.16 2.60 1.79
N ALA A 111 6.00 1.58 1.61
CA ALA A 111 5.63 0.20 1.95
C ALA A 111 5.29 0.08 3.44
N GLY A 112 6.06 0.70 4.32
CA GLY A 112 5.77 0.72 5.76
C GLY A 112 4.43 1.41 6.07
N TYR A 113 4.16 2.55 5.45
CA TYR A 113 2.86 3.23 5.57
C TYR A 113 1.70 2.33 5.11
N THR A 114 1.82 1.71 3.93
CA THR A 114 0.75 0.88 3.38
C THR A 114 0.53 -0.39 4.21
N MET A 115 1.56 -0.91 4.87
CA MET A 115 1.42 -2.01 5.83
C MET A 115 0.59 -1.61 7.05
N PHE A 116 0.70 -0.37 7.55
CA PHE A 116 -0.20 0.12 8.60
C PHE A 116 -1.65 0.21 8.10
N ALA A 117 -1.87 0.81 6.92
CA ALA A 117 -3.19 0.93 6.32
C ALA A 117 -3.87 -0.44 6.14
N VAL A 118 -3.16 -1.40 5.53
CA VAL A 118 -3.66 -2.76 5.33
C VAL A 118 -3.83 -3.48 6.67
N GLY A 119 -2.88 -3.32 7.60
CA GLY A 119 -2.93 -3.94 8.91
C GLY A 119 -4.18 -3.54 9.71
N VAL A 120 -4.45 -2.23 9.81
CA VAL A 120 -5.65 -1.71 10.46
C VAL A 120 -6.92 -2.12 9.70
N SER A 121 -6.90 -2.11 8.37
CA SER A 121 -8.01 -2.59 7.56
C SER A 121 -8.40 -4.04 7.91
N TYR A 122 -7.41 -4.93 8.05
CA TYR A 122 -7.65 -6.35 8.35
C TYR A 122 -8.25 -6.52 9.75
N ILE A 123 -7.77 -5.73 10.72
CA ILE A 123 -8.34 -5.69 12.08
C ILE A 123 -9.80 -5.20 12.04
N MET A 124 -10.14 -4.27 11.14
CA MET A 124 -11.51 -3.82 10.90
C MET A 124 -12.36 -4.79 10.06
N GLY A 125 -11.83 -5.98 9.71
CA GLY A 125 -12.56 -6.99 8.95
C GLY A 125 -12.64 -6.75 7.44
N ILE A 126 -11.89 -5.77 6.91
CA ILE A 126 -11.83 -5.49 5.47
C ILE A 126 -10.46 -5.92 4.93
N LYS A 127 -10.43 -6.82 3.95
CA LYS A 127 -9.17 -7.34 3.39
C LYS A 127 -8.69 -6.47 2.22
N SER A 128 -8.21 -5.25 2.54
CA SER A 128 -7.66 -4.33 1.55
C SER A 128 -6.51 -4.93 0.71
N PRO A 129 -6.30 -4.46 -0.53
CA PRO A 129 -5.27 -4.97 -1.42
C PRO A 129 -3.89 -4.59 -0.92
N GLU A 130 -2.90 -5.39 -1.30
CA GLU A 130 -1.50 -5.05 -1.05
C GLU A 130 -1.01 -4.01 -2.07
N ASN A 131 -0.11 -3.13 -1.64
CA ASN A 131 0.59 -2.21 -2.55
C ASN A 131 1.93 -2.73 -3.06
N PHE A 132 2.59 -3.64 -2.34
CA PHE A 132 3.94 -4.09 -2.69
C PHE A 132 4.09 -5.61 -2.63
N ASN A 133 4.83 -6.16 -3.59
CA ASN A 133 5.20 -7.58 -3.61
C ASN A 133 6.63 -7.78 -4.13
N LYS A 134 7.61 -7.49 -3.27
CA LYS A 134 9.06 -7.64 -3.56
C LYS A 134 9.42 -7.03 -4.93
N PRO A 135 9.22 -5.72 -5.14
CA PRO A 135 9.33 -5.11 -6.47
C PRO A 135 10.74 -5.20 -7.06
N PHE A 136 11.80 -5.16 -6.25
CA PHE A 136 13.18 -5.11 -6.73
C PHE A 136 13.73 -6.45 -7.25
N ILE A 137 13.00 -7.57 -7.08
CA ILE A 137 13.35 -8.85 -7.72
C ILE A 137 12.69 -9.03 -9.09
N SER A 138 12.01 -7.99 -9.60
CA SER A 138 11.32 -8.04 -10.89
C SER A 138 12.30 -8.28 -12.04
N LYS A 139 11.94 -9.16 -12.98
CA LYS A 139 12.79 -9.48 -14.14
C LYS A 139 12.69 -8.48 -15.30
N ASN A 140 11.63 -7.68 -15.32
CA ASN A 140 11.37 -6.66 -16.34
C ASN A 140 10.39 -5.60 -15.83
N ILE A 141 10.20 -4.53 -16.60
CA ILE A 141 9.34 -3.40 -16.21
C ILE A 141 7.87 -3.79 -16.02
N LYS A 142 7.36 -4.75 -16.80
CA LYS A 142 5.99 -5.24 -16.67
C LYS A 142 5.80 -5.97 -15.35
N ASP A 143 6.76 -6.81 -14.96
CA ASP A 143 6.79 -7.50 -13.67
C ASP A 143 6.94 -6.51 -12.50
N PHE A 144 7.73 -5.45 -12.67
CA PHE A 144 7.85 -4.37 -11.68
C PHE A 144 6.50 -3.70 -11.38
N TRP A 145 5.73 -3.33 -12.41
CA TRP A 145 4.41 -2.72 -12.24
C TRP A 145 3.34 -3.68 -11.66
N ASN A 146 3.59 -5.00 -11.70
CA ASN A 146 2.77 -5.99 -11.00
C ASN A 146 3.19 -6.19 -9.53
N ARG A 147 4.19 -5.45 -9.05
CA ARG A 147 4.77 -5.59 -7.69
C ARG A 147 4.96 -4.27 -6.96
N TRP A 148 4.95 -3.15 -7.66
CA TRP A 148 5.13 -1.80 -7.13
C TRP A 148 3.82 -1.03 -7.19
N HIS A 149 3.41 -0.45 -6.06
CA HIS A 149 2.17 0.33 -5.91
C HIS A 149 0.96 -0.33 -6.64
N MET A 150 0.77 -1.63 -6.38
CA MET A 150 -0.09 -2.51 -7.18
C MET A 150 -1.54 -2.03 -7.26
N SER A 151 -2.11 -1.49 -6.18
CA SER A 151 -3.49 -1.00 -6.20
C SER A 151 -3.68 0.14 -7.20
N LEU A 152 -2.75 1.10 -7.26
CA LEU A 152 -2.72 2.19 -8.23
C LEU A 152 -2.43 1.67 -9.64
N SER A 153 -1.41 0.82 -9.78
CA SER A 153 -1.02 0.23 -11.06
C SER A 153 -2.19 -0.51 -11.72
N PHE A 154 -2.90 -1.35 -10.96
CA PHE A 154 -4.06 -2.09 -11.45
C PHE A 154 -5.29 -1.21 -11.65
N TRP A 155 -5.42 -0.12 -10.90
CA TRP A 155 -6.49 0.86 -11.14
C TRP A 155 -6.26 1.59 -12.47
N PHE A 156 -5.06 2.08 -12.74
CA PHE A 156 -4.72 2.69 -14.04
C PHE A 156 -4.91 1.71 -15.20
N ARG A 157 -4.44 0.47 -15.04
CA ARG A 157 -4.59 -0.59 -16.05
C ARG A 157 -6.05 -0.84 -16.44
N ASP A 158 -6.98 -0.80 -15.49
CA ASP A 158 -8.37 -1.20 -15.75
C ASP A 158 -9.31 -0.01 -16.06
N TYR A 159 -8.93 1.21 -15.69
CA TYR A 159 -9.80 2.39 -15.84
C TYR A 159 -9.23 3.50 -16.75
N VAL A 160 -7.96 3.43 -17.14
CA VAL A 160 -7.32 4.45 -17.98
C VAL A 160 -6.75 3.87 -19.27
N PHE A 161 -6.02 2.75 -19.17
CA PHE A 161 -5.50 2.02 -20.33
C PHE A 161 -6.56 1.10 -20.94
#